data_AF-A0A094B808-F1
#
_entry.id   AF-A0A094B808-F1
#
_cell.length_a   1.000
_cell.length_b   1.000
_cell.length_c   1.000
_cell.angle_alpha   90.00
_cell.angle_beta   90.00
_cell.angle_gamma   90.00
#
_symmetry.space_group_name_H-M   'P 1'
#
loop_
_entity.id
_entity.type
_entity.pdbx_description
1 polymer ?
#
loop_
_entity_poly.entity_id
_entity_poly.type
_entity_poly.pdbx_seq_one_letter_code
_entity_poly.pdbx_strand_id
1 'polypeptide(L)'
;VAALDRVMQAAAKLAQEQQSGSLALEEPRKGLDHATIQLCISLLDHALFDTIYDSIVVVFMAALSIRDPRSSVNQSATFSDSLHYTPYLSAFIKIAQLLVIQQAVLAVDRGEVPHVADILNVMQERFMVYSTHSPMNWAQKLRSFGKQINEVTTSVGHISWTDDSQRLSYKGLELGMADLKKFLATQTVVAQSLLGELLRIHPDEERDQVVPPVNLFQLKDDPANSKPS
;
A
#
# COMPACT_ATOMS: atom_id res chain seq x y z
N VAL A 1 -2.90 2.21 27.55
CA VAL A 1 -2.04 2.33 28.75
C VAL A 1 -1.34 1.00 29.05
N ALA A 2 -2.06 -0.08 29.35
CA ALA A 2 -1.46 -1.38 29.71
C ALA A 2 -0.51 -2.03 28.66
N ALA A 3 -0.65 -1.75 27.36
CA ALA A 3 0.27 -2.27 26.33
C ALA A 3 1.59 -1.48 26.26
N LEU A 4 1.54 -0.17 26.49
CA LEU A 4 2.72 0.69 26.52
C LEU A 4 3.59 0.36 27.75
N ASP A 5 2.95 0.13 28.90
CA ASP A 5 3.64 -0.29 30.12
C ASP A 5 4.41 -1.61 29.92
N ARG A 6 3.83 -2.56 29.18
CA ARG A 6 4.50 -3.83 28.83
C ARG A 6 5.75 -3.62 27.98
N VAL A 7 5.69 -2.71 27.00
CA VAL A 7 6.85 -2.35 26.18
C VAL A 7 7.93 -1.70 27.04
N MET A 8 7.56 -0.75 27.90
CA MET A 8 8.50 -0.08 28.79
C MET A 8 9.18 -1.07 29.76
N GLN A 9 8.43 -2.01 30.32
CA GLN A 9 8.96 -3.05 31.19
C GLN A 9 9.90 -4.01 30.44
N ALA A 10 9.54 -4.44 29.22
CA ALA A 10 10.40 -5.30 28.40
C ALA A 10 11.69 -4.57 27.98
N ALA A 11 11.59 -3.29 27.63
CA ALA A 11 12.75 -2.46 27.29
C ALA A 11 13.67 -2.26 28.50
N ALA A 12 13.13 -2.04 29.69
CA ALA A 12 13.91 -1.92 30.93
C ALA A 12 14.69 -3.21 31.26
N LYS A 13 14.05 -4.38 31.08
CA LYS A 13 14.72 -5.69 31.27
C LYS A 13 15.88 -5.88 30.28
N LEU A 14 15.66 -5.56 29.01
CA LEU A 14 16.70 -5.64 27.99
C LEU A 14 17.88 -4.71 28.29
N ALA A 15 17.61 -3.49 28.75
CA ALA A 15 18.64 -2.53 29.13
C ALA A 15 19.47 -3.01 30.34
N GLN A 16 18.84 -3.66 31.33
CA GLN A 16 19.52 -4.26 32.48
C GLN A 16 20.43 -5.43 32.07
N GLU A 17 19.96 -6.31 31.19
CA GLU A 17 20.75 -7.46 30.72
C GLU A 17 21.90 -7.05 29.80
N GLN A 18 21.74 -5.99 29.00
CA GLN A 18 22.82 -5.39 28.23
C GLN A 18 23.92 -4.79 29.11
N GLN A 19 23.54 -4.12 30.21
CA GLN A 19 24.51 -3.60 31.19
C GLN A 19 25.24 -4.70 31.96
N SER A 20 24.58 -5.85 32.14
CA SER A 20 25.14 -7.02 32.83
C SER A 20 26.13 -7.83 31.99
N GLY A 21 26.33 -7.49 30.71
CA GLY A 21 27.26 -8.19 29.80
C GLY A 21 26.83 -9.63 29.45
N SER A 22 25.54 -9.96 29.62
CA SER A 22 25.01 -11.29 29.31
C SER A 22 25.05 -11.56 27.80
N LEU A 23 25.55 -12.73 27.39
CA LEU A 23 25.52 -13.20 26.01
C LEU A 23 24.12 -13.67 25.56
N ALA A 24 23.16 -13.81 26.48
CA ALA A 24 21.81 -14.33 26.22
C ALA A 24 20.78 -13.22 25.93
N LEU A 25 21.09 -12.29 25.02
CA LEU A 25 20.20 -11.16 24.68
C LEU A 25 19.03 -11.52 23.76
N GLU A 26 18.94 -12.77 23.27
CA GLU A 26 17.91 -13.16 22.30
C GLU A 26 16.51 -13.30 22.91
N GLU A 27 16.41 -13.80 24.14
CA GLU A 27 15.13 -13.90 24.86
C GLU A 27 14.50 -12.54 25.23
N PRO A 28 15.24 -11.58 25.84
CA PRO A 28 14.67 -10.27 26.15
C PRO A 28 14.30 -9.49 24.86
N ARG A 29 15.04 -9.68 23.76
CA ARG A 29 14.71 -9.09 22.45
C ARG A 29 13.38 -9.60 21.92
N LYS A 30 13.19 -10.93 21.89
CA LYS A 30 11.91 -11.54 21.50
C LYS A 30 10.76 -11.08 22.40
N GLY A 31 11.02 -10.86 23.69
CA GLY A 31 10.06 -10.28 24.63
C GLY A 31 9.66 -8.85 24.28
N LEU A 32 10.63 -8.00 23.96
CA LEU A 32 10.41 -6.62 23.54
C LEU A 32 9.67 -6.55 22.19
N ASP A 33 10.08 -7.35 21.21
CA ASP A 33 9.44 -7.41 19.89
C ASP A 33 7.96 -7.79 20.01
N HIS A 34 7.67 -8.80 20.84
CA HIS A 34 6.30 -9.23 21.10
C HIS A 34 5.46 -8.13 21.78
N ALA A 35 6.01 -7.48 22.81
CA ALA A 35 5.32 -6.37 23.47
C ALA A 35 5.05 -5.21 22.49
N THR A 36 5.99 -4.95 21.57
CA THR A 36 5.87 -3.90 20.55
C THR A 36 4.76 -4.21 19.56
N ILE A 37 4.67 -5.45 19.07
CA ILE A 37 3.58 -5.86 18.17
C ILE A 37 2.24 -5.77 18.90
N GLN A 38 2.15 -6.23 20.15
CA GLN A 38 0.92 -6.09 20.95
C GLN A 38 0.50 -4.62 21.11
N LEU A 39 1.45 -3.71 21.31
CA LEU A 39 1.17 -2.28 21.34
C LEU A 39 0.63 -1.79 20.00
N CYS A 40 1.28 -2.13 18.88
CA CYS A 40 0.84 -1.76 17.55
C CYS A 40 -0.58 -2.26 17.25
N ILE A 41 -0.90 -3.52 17.56
CA ILE A 41 -2.24 -4.08 17.39
C ILE A 41 -3.25 -3.34 18.28
N SER A 42 -2.89 -3.03 19.53
CA SER A 42 -3.76 -2.25 20.44
C SER A 42 -4.05 -0.84 19.91
N LEU A 43 -3.09 -0.21 19.21
CA LEU A 43 -3.29 1.10 18.58
C LEU A 43 -4.22 1.02 17.36
N LEU A 44 -4.13 -0.06 16.58
CA LEU A 44 -4.99 -0.31 15.42
C LEU A 44 -6.42 -0.67 15.82
N ASP A 45 -6.60 -1.31 16.97
CA ASP A 45 -7.89 -1.71 17.53
C ASP A 45 -8.59 -0.60 18.33
N HIS A 46 -8.03 0.60 18.37
CA HIS A 46 -8.63 1.72 19.10
C HIS A 46 -9.97 2.13 18.47
N ALA A 47 -11.06 2.07 19.24
CA ALA A 47 -12.38 2.39 18.72
C ALA A 47 -12.65 3.90 18.64
N LEU A 48 -13.06 4.38 17.47
CA LEU A 48 -13.37 5.76 17.14
C LEU A 48 -14.88 6.03 17.32
N PHE A 49 -15.30 6.41 18.54
CA PHE A 49 -16.71 6.70 18.83
C PHE A 49 -17.05 8.19 18.86
N ASP A 50 -16.39 8.99 19.70
CA ASP A 50 -16.70 10.42 19.88
C ASP A 50 -15.88 11.32 18.97
N THR A 51 -14.56 11.40 19.22
CA THR A 51 -13.66 12.18 18.38
C THR A 51 -12.67 11.27 17.68
N ILE A 52 -12.52 11.46 16.37
CA ILE A 52 -11.54 10.72 15.59
C ILE A 52 -10.09 11.03 16.05
N TYR A 53 -9.90 12.14 16.75
CA TYR A 53 -8.60 12.61 17.25
C TYR A 53 -8.19 11.99 18.59
N ASP A 54 -9.06 11.23 19.24
CA ASP A 54 -8.66 10.43 20.41
C ASP A 54 -7.70 9.29 20.02
N SER A 55 -7.73 8.88 18.75
CA SER A 55 -6.75 7.94 18.22
C SER A 55 -5.44 8.64 17.87
N ILE A 56 -4.37 8.25 18.57
CA ILE A 56 -3.01 8.69 18.26
C ILE A 56 -2.59 8.37 16.82
N VAL A 57 -3.14 7.28 16.25
CA VAL A 57 -2.86 6.87 14.87
C VAL A 57 -3.47 7.88 13.90
N VAL A 58 -4.73 8.27 14.12
CA VAL A 58 -5.41 9.26 13.28
C VAL A 58 -4.74 10.62 13.40
N VAL A 59 -4.37 11.04 14.62
CA VAL A 59 -3.63 12.31 14.83
C VAL A 59 -2.28 12.30 14.14
N PHE A 60 -1.52 11.21 14.25
CA PHE A 60 -0.23 11.08 13.58
C PHE A 60 -0.37 11.13 12.06
N MET A 61 -1.36 10.40 11.51
CA MET A 61 -1.65 10.44 10.08
C MET A 61 -2.08 11.85 9.63
N ALA A 62 -2.92 12.53 10.40
CA ALA A 62 -3.29 13.91 10.13
C ALA A 62 -2.08 14.85 10.15
N ALA A 63 -1.13 14.67 11.07
CA ALA A 63 0.11 15.45 11.11
C ALA A 63 0.98 15.21 9.86
N LEU A 64 1.06 13.98 9.34
CA LEU A 64 1.76 13.67 8.08
C LEU A 64 1.14 14.37 6.86
N SER A 65 -0.10 14.82 6.95
CA SER A 65 -0.72 15.60 5.86
C SER A 65 -0.15 17.02 5.77
N ILE A 66 0.48 17.55 6.81
CA ILE A 66 0.98 18.93 6.86
C ILE A 66 2.34 18.99 6.14
N ARG A 67 2.44 19.82 5.10
CA ARG A 67 3.73 20.05 4.42
C ARG A 67 4.57 21.08 5.15
N ASP A 68 5.89 20.93 5.06
CA ASP A 68 6.84 21.90 5.59
C ASP A 68 6.57 23.28 4.95
N PRO A 69 6.30 24.33 5.75
CA PRO A 69 6.10 25.69 5.25
C PRO A 69 7.28 26.19 4.40
N ARG A 70 8.50 25.65 4.58
CA ARG A 70 9.68 25.99 3.77
C ARG A 70 9.63 25.47 2.33
N SER A 71 8.80 24.46 2.07
CA SER A 71 8.58 23.92 0.72
C SER A 71 7.40 24.58 0.02
N SER A 72 6.62 25.41 0.72
CA SER A 72 5.44 26.08 0.18
C SER A 72 5.84 27.43 -0.40
N VAL A 73 5.40 27.71 -1.63
CA VAL A 73 5.58 28.99 -2.34
C VAL A 73 5.10 30.18 -1.48
N ASN A 74 4.14 29.93 -0.58
CA ASN A 74 3.49 30.96 0.22
C ASN A 74 3.98 31.02 1.70
N GLN A 75 5.05 30.30 2.07
CA GLN A 75 5.58 30.23 3.45
C GLN A 75 4.53 29.92 4.55
N SER A 76 3.39 29.36 4.17
CA SER A 76 2.33 28.92 5.07
C SER A 76 2.29 27.40 5.08
N ALA A 77 2.08 26.81 6.25
CA ALA A 77 1.78 25.39 6.35
C ALA A 77 0.59 25.08 5.44
N THR A 78 0.80 24.19 4.47
CA THR A 78 -0.20 23.83 3.47
C THR A 78 -0.53 22.35 3.64
N PHE A 79 -1.81 22.01 3.57
CA PHE A 79 -2.23 20.61 3.60
C PHE A 79 -1.82 19.90 2.31
N SER A 80 -1.46 18.63 2.42
CA SER A 80 -1.10 17.81 1.29
C SER A 80 -2.32 17.50 0.44
N ASP A 81 -2.20 17.80 -0.85
CA ASP A 81 -3.16 17.34 -1.84
C ASP A 81 -3.25 15.81 -1.88
N SER A 82 -4.41 15.32 -2.34
CA SER A 82 -4.75 13.90 -2.44
C SER A 82 -3.66 13.06 -3.11
N LEU A 83 -3.07 13.56 -4.20
CA LEU A 83 -2.02 12.85 -4.93
C LEU A 83 -0.79 12.52 -4.05
N HIS A 84 -0.50 13.35 -3.06
CA HIS A 84 0.67 13.21 -2.20
C HIS A 84 0.36 12.58 -0.85
N TYR A 85 -0.88 12.66 -0.39
CA TYR A 85 -1.30 12.08 0.89
C TYR A 85 -1.79 10.63 0.77
N THR A 86 -2.41 10.26 -0.36
CA THR A 86 -2.86 8.88 -0.61
C THR A 86 -1.77 7.81 -0.57
N PRO A 87 -0.49 8.07 -0.94
CA PRO A 87 0.60 7.13 -0.72
C PRO A 87 0.87 6.83 0.76
N TYR A 88 0.84 7.84 1.64
CA TYR A 88 1.01 7.63 3.09
C TYR A 88 -0.11 6.77 3.67
N LEU A 89 -1.37 7.03 3.28
CA LEU A 89 -2.52 6.19 3.68
C LEU A 89 -2.35 4.75 3.18
N SER A 90 -1.87 4.57 1.94
CA SER A 90 -1.64 3.24 1.37
C SER A 90 -0.51 2.49 2.10
N ALA A 91 0.58 3.18 2.43
CA ALA A 91 1.68 2.63 3.20
C ALA A 91 1.22 2.21 4.60
N PHE A 92 0.45 3.07 5.29
CA PHE A 92 -0.14 2.75 6.59
C PHE A 92 -1.01 1.49 6.54
N ILE A 93 -1.93 1.39 5.58
CA ILE A 93 -2.80 0.21 5.42
C ILE A 93 -1.97 -1.06 5.22
N LYS A 94 -0.92 -0.99 4.39
CA LYS A 94 -0.04 -2.14 4.12
C LYS A 94 0.77 -2.55 5.35
N ILE A 95 1.34 -1.59 6.07
CA ILE A 95 2.07 -1.87 7.32
C ILE A 95 1.14 -2.50 8.36
N ALA A 96 -0.07 -1.96 8.53
CA ALA A 96 -1.04 -2.52 9.45
C ALA A 96 -1.47 -3.95 9.06
N GLN A 97 -1.66 -4.24 7.77
CA GLN A 97 -1.90 -5.61 7.29
C GLN A 97 -0.74 -6.56 7.64
N LEU A 98 0.50 -6.12 7.43
CA LEU A 98 1.69 -6.90 7.75
C LEU A 98 1.82 -7.16 9.26
N LEU A 99 1.53 -6.16 10.09
CA LEU A 99 1.55 -6.31 11.56
C LEU A 99 0.53 -7.32 12.05
N VAL A 100 -0.68 -7.31 11.49
CA VAL A 100 -1.74 -8.29 11.80
C VAL A 100 -1.31 -9.71 11.39
N ILE A 101 -0.73 -9.86 10.19
CA ILE A 101 -0.19 -11.15 9.74
C ILE A 101 0.93 -11.62 10.67
N GLN A 102 1.85 -10.73 11.04
CA GLN A 102 2.95 -11.06 11.94
C GLN A 102 2.44 -11.50 13.31
N GLN A 103 1.48 -10.79 13.89
CA GLN A 103 0.84 -11.20 15.15
C GLN A 103 0.18 -12.58 15.02
N ALA A 104 -0.44 -12.86 13.86
CA ALA A 104 -1.10 -14.13 13.63
C ALA A 104 -0.13 -15.31 13.54
N VAL A 105 1.00 -15.14 12.84
CA VAL A 105 2.08 -16.13 12.77
C VAL A 105 2.69 -16.36 14.17
N LEU A 106 2.95 -15.28 14.92
CA LEU A 106 3.51 -15.40 16.26
C LEU A 106 2.59 -16.13 17.25
N ALA A 107 1.27 -15.98 17.11
CA ALA A 107 0.30 -16.70 17.95
C ALA A 107 0.35 -18.22 17.69
N VAL A 108 0.53 -18.62 16.43
CA VAL A 108 0.69 -20.04 16.05
C VAL A 108 2.03 -20.59 16.52
N ASP A 109 3.12 -19.85 16.33
CA ASP A 109 4.46 -20.28 16.78
C ASP A 109 4.53 -20.48 18.31
N ARG A 110 3.70 -19.75 19.06
CA ARG A 110 3.58 -19.88 20.53
C ARG A 110 2.61 -20.99 20.97
N GLY A 111 1.90 -21.61 20.02
CA GLY A 111 0.88 -22.63 20.31
C GLY A 111 -0.39 -22.06 20.94
N GLU A 112 -0.64 -20.75 20.84
CA GLU A 112 -1.88 -20.13 21.35
C GLU A 112 -3.09 -20.54 20.50
N VAL A 113 -2.87 -20.72 19.19
CA VAL A 113 -3.91 -20.96 18.19
C VAL A 113 -3.42 -22.00 17.18
N PRO A 114 -4.27 -22.93 16.72
CA PRO A 114 -3.83 -23.99 15.79
C PRO A 114 -3.57 -23.49 14.37
N HIS A 115 -4.31 -22.49 13.88
CA HIS A 115 -4.14 -21.96 12.52
C HIS A 115 -4.08 -20.44 12.50
N VAL A 116 -3.23 -19.90 11.60
CA VAL A 116 -3.06 -18.45 11.40
C VAL A 116 -4.39 -17.79 11.02
N ALA A 117 -5.25 -18.49 10.28
CA ALA A 117 -6.55 -17.98 9.84
C ALA A 117 -7.48 -17.62 11.00
N ASP A 118 -7.43 -18.36 12.12
CA ASP A 118 -8.38 -18.19 13.23
C ASP A 118 -8.22 -16.80 13.87
N ILE A 119 -6.97 -16.43 14.22
CA ILE A 119 -6.68 -15.13 14.82
C ILE A 119 -6.74 -13.99 13.79
N LEU A 120 -6.40 -14.27 12.53
CA LEU A 120 -6.52 -13.31 11.45
C LEU A 120 -7.97 -12.87 11.23
N ASN A 121 -8.92 -13.82 11.19
CA ASN A 121 -10.34 -13.53 11.03
C ASN A 121 -10.86 -12.67 12.20
N VAL A 122 -10.45 -12.99 13.44
CA VAL A 122 -10.82 -12.21 14.63
C VAL A 122 -10.33 -10.77 14.53
N MET A 123 -9.06 -10.56 14.19
CA MET A 123 -8.51 -9.20 14.03
C MET A 123 -9.16 -8.48 12.82
N GLN A 124 -9.46 -9.23 11.77
CA GLN A 124 -10.05 -8.69 10.56
C GLN A 124 -11.44 -8.11 10.85
N GLU A 125 -12.33 -8.91 11.42
CA GLU A 125 -13.71 -8.53 11.75
C GLU A 125 -13.75 -7.38 12.76
N ARG A 126 -12.82 -7.39 13.71
CA ARG A 126 -12.79 -6.41 14.80
C ARG A 126 -12.39 -5.01 14.34
N PHE A 127 -11.32 -4.88 13.54
CA PHE A 127 -10.80 -3.55 13.21
C PHE A 127 -10.24 -3.39 11.79
N MET A 128 -10.13 -4.43 10.95
CA MET A 128 -9.51 -4.27 9.62
C MET A 128 -10.49 -4.00 8.46
N VAL A 129 -11.77 -4.30 8.64
CA VAL A 129 -12.77 -4.23 7.57
C VAL A 129 -13.45 -2.85 7.54
N TYR A 130 -13.92 -2.47 6.34
CA TYR A 130 -14.85 -1.36 6.16
C TYR A 130 -16.06 -1.51 7.10
N SER A 131 -16.58 -0.40 7.61
CA SER A 131 -17.68 -0.32 8.61
C SER A 131 -17.30 -0.43 10.09
N THR A 132 -16.06 -0.83 10.41
CA THR A 132 -15.58 -0.79 11.80
C THR A 132 -15.28 0.65 12.25
N HIS A 133 -15.45 0.96 13.53
CA HIS A 133 -15.05 2.24 14.10
C HIS A 133 -13.55 2.24 14.40
N SER A 134 -12.69 2.01 13.41
CA SER A 134 -11.24 1.88 13.61
C SER A 134 -10.42 2.87 12.78
N PRO A 135 -9.16 3.14 13.16
CA PRO A 135 -8.20 3.92 12.35
C PRO A 135 -8.02 3.34 10.95
N MET A 136 -8.17 2.03 10.80
CA MET A 136 -8.08 1.35 9.51
C MET A 136 -9.26 1.72 8.60
N ASN A 137 -10.50 1.67 9.10
CA ASN A 137 -11.67 2.11 8.32
C ASN A 137 -11.57 3.60 7.96
N TRP A 138 -11.09 4.44 8.88
CA TRP A 138 -10.83 5.85 8.60
C TRP A 138 -9.82 6.04 7.46
N ALA A 139 -8.67 5.36 7.52
CA ALA A 139 -7.64 5.45 6.50
C ALA A 139 -8.11 4.92 5.14
N GLN A 140 -8.86 3.82 5.12
CA GLN A 140 -9.44 3.24 3.91
C GLN A 140 -10.45 4.18 3.24
N LYS A 141 -11.37 4.78 4.02
CA LYS A 141 -12.33 5.78 3.51
C LYS A 141 -11.61 7.00 2.93
N LEU A 142 -10.65 7.55 3.66
CA LEU A 142 -9.91 8.74 3.24
C LEU A 142 -9.07 8.48 1.98
N ARG A 143 -8.49 7.28 1.85
CA ARG A 143 -7.76 6.87 0.65
C ARG A 143 -8.68 6.73 -0.56
N SER A 144 -9.85 6.13 -0.38
CA SER A 144 -10.85 5.98 -1.45
C SER A 144 -11.39 7.33 -1.90
N PHE A 145 -11.66 8.23 -0.96
CA PHE A 145 -12.04 9.61 -1.26
C PHE A 145 -10.94 10.37 -2.02
N GLY A 146 -9.69 10.28 -1.57
CA GLY A 146 -8.56 10.88 -2.29
C GLY A 146 -8.39 10.31 -3.69
N LYS A 147 -8.54 8.99 -3.86
CA LYS A 147 -8.53 8.35 -5.18
C LYS A 147 -9.61 8.93 -6.09
N GLN A 148 -10.84 9.09 -5.58
CA GLN A 148 -11.93 9.69 -6.33
C GLN A 148 -11.63 11.14 -6.74
N ILE A 149 -11.03 11.94 -5.85
CA ILE A 149 -10.56 13.30 -6.20
C ILE A 149 -9.57 13.24 -7.36
N ASN A 150 -8.60 12.33 -7.33
CA ASN A 150 -7.58 12.21 -8.38
C ASN A 150 -8.16 11.69 -9.70
N GLU A 151 -9.22 10.87 -9.67
CA GLU A 151 -9.90 10.36 -10.87
C GLU A 151 -10.80 11.42 -11.51
N VAL A 152 -11.48 12.24 -10.70
CA VAL A 152 -12.44 13.25 -11.18
C VAL A 152 -11.77 14.60 -11.48
N THR A 153 -10.70 14.94 -10.77
CA THR A 153 -9.94 16.17 -11.00
C THR A 153 -8.89 15.90 -12.06
N THR A 154 -9.02 16.54 -13.22
CA THR A 154 -8.00 16.50 -14.27
C THR A 154 -6.71 17.12 -13.73
N SER A 155 -5.83 16.29 -13.16
CA SER A 155 -4.48 16.72 -12.80
C SER A 155 -3.77 17.18 -14.07
N VAL A 156 -2.99 18.28 -13.99
CA VAL A 156 -2.07 18.68 -15.06
C VAL A 156 -1.33 17.43 -15.52
N GLY A 157 -1.53 17.06 -16.78
CA GLY A 157 -1.14 15.76 -17.31
C GLY A 157 0.32 15.48 -16.96
N HIS A 158 0.57 14.32 -16.37
CA HIS A 158 1.95 13.86 -16.13
C HIS A 158 2.67 13.52 -17.44
N ILE A 159 1.92 13.48 -18.55
CA ILE A 159 2.40 13.25 -19.90
C ILE A 159 2.49 14.62 -20.57
N SER A 160 3.69 15.04 -20.95
CA SER A 160 3.87 16.16 -21.86
C SER A 160 4.63 15.73 -23.10
N TRP A 161 4.22 16.28 -24.23
CA TRP A 161 4.89 16.09 -25.51
C TRP A 161 5.66 17.36 -25.84
N THR A 162 6.83 17.19 -26.42
CA THR A 162 7.52 18.26 -27.13
C THR A 162 6.70 18.69 -28.36
N ASP A 163 6.81 19.95 -28.77
CA ASP A 163 6.04 20.50 -29.89
C ASP A 163 6.26 19.73 -31.21
N ASP A 164 7.44 19.11 -31.37
CA ASP A 164 7.80 18.26 -32.51
C ASP A 164 7.27 16.80 -32.41
N SER A 165 6.55 16.48 -31.32
CA SER A 165 6.04 15.15 -30.99
C SER A 165 7.11 14.06 -30.97
N GLN A 166 8.39 14.39 -30.82
CA GLN A 166 9.48 13.43 -30.81
C GLN A 166 9.88 12.96 -29.42
N ARG A 167 9.52 13.70 -28.37
CA ARG A 167 9.85 13.36 -26.98
C ARG A 167 8.62 13.41 -26.10
N LEU A 168 8.42 12.33 -25.36
CA LEU A 168 7.43 12.16 -24.29
C LEU A 168 8.15 12.32 -22.95
N SER A 169 7.62 13.17 -22.06
CA SER A 169 8.03 13.18 -20.66
C SER A 169 6.91 12.66 -19.77
N TYR A 170 7.24 11.73 -18.86
CA TYR A 170 6.33 11.15 -17.87
C TYR A 170 7.00 10.94 -16.52
N LYS A 171 6.59 11.66 -15.47
CA LYS A 171 7.11 11.49 -14.08
C LYS A 171 8.66 11.39 -14.00
N GLY A 172 9.38 12.24 -14.73
CA GLY A 172 10.85 12.27 -14.75
C GLY A 172 11.50 11.29 -15.73
N LEU A 173 10.71 10.47 -16.43
CA LEU A 173 11.16 9.67 -17.57
C LEU A 173 11.03 10.52 -18.84
N GLU A 174 12.10 10.66 -19.61
CA GLU A 174 12.06 11.20 -20.97
C GLU A 174 12.29 10.07 -21.98
N LEU A 175 11.37 9.91 -22.93
CA LEU A 175 11.46 8.92 -24.00
C LEU A 175 11.38 9.59 -25.35
N GLY A 176 12.27 9.20 -26.27
CA GLY A 176 12.10 9.51 -27.68
C GLY A 176 10.95 8.68 -28.29
N MET A 177 10.32 9.19 -29.34
CA MET A 177 9.27 8.50 -30.08
C MET A 177 9.77 7.18 -30.67
N ALA A 178 11.04 7.11 -31.08
CA ALA A 178 11.67 5.87 -31.52
C ALA A 178 11.73 4.82 -30.40
N ASP A 179 12.13 5.24 -29.18
CA ASP A 179 12.21 4.36 -28.02
C ASP A 179 10.83 3.92 -27.55
N LEU A 180 9.85 4.84 -27.57
CA LEU A 180 8.47 4.53 -27.24
C LEU A 180 7.85 3.52 -28.23
N LYS A 181 8.04 3.72 -29.54
CA LYS A 181 7.57 2.78 -30.57
C LYS A 181 8.23 1.40 -30.42
N LYS A 182 9.54 1.38 -30.15
CA LYS A 182 10.27 0.14 -29.90
C LYS A 182 9.76 -0.57 -28.65
N PHE A 183 9.56 0.17 -27.56
CA PHE A 183 9.01 -0.35 -26.32
C PHE A 183 7.63 -0.98 -26.53
N LEU A 184 6.71 -0.26 -27.17
CA LEU A 184 5.36 -0.77 -27.48
C LEU A 184 5.40 -2.00 -28.38
N ALA A 185 6.26 -2.02 -29.41
CA ALA A 185 6.44 -3.19 -30.26
C ALA A 185 6.94 -4.40 -29.45
N THR A 186 7.91 -4.21 -28.55
CA THR A 186 8.39 -5.28 -27.66
C THR A 186 7.30 -5.80 -26.73
N GLN A 187 6.54 -4.90 -26.08
CA GLN A 187 5.43 -5.31 -25.20
C GLN A 187 4.35 -6.09 -25.95
N THR A 188 4.05 -5.70 -27.20
CA THR A 188 3.08 -6.41 -28.05
C THR A 188 3.55 -7.83 -28.35
N VAL A 189 4.83 -8.00 -28.71
CA VAL A 189 5.42 -9.33 -28.96
C VAL A 189 5.39 -10.20 -27.71
N VAL A 190 5.73 -9.64 -26.55
CA VAL A 190 5.69 -10.37 -25.26
C VAL A 190 4.26 -10.77 -24.92
N ALA A 191 3.29 -9.86 -25.04
CA ALA A 191 1.88 -10.16 -24.81
C ALA A 191 1.36 -11.26 -25.74
N GLN A 192 1.72 -11.22 -27.03
CA GLN A 192 1.37 -12.25 -28.01
C GLN A 192 1.98 -13.61 -27.65
N SER A 193 3.20 -13.62 -27.10
CA SER A 193 3.87 -14.84 -26.61
C SER A 193 3.12 -15.44 -25.42
N LEU A 194 2.84 -14.63 -24.41
CA LEU A 194 2.12 -15.05 -23.20
C LEU A 194 0.70 -15.53 -23.52
N LEU A 195 0.02 -14.88 -24.46
CA LEU A 195 -1.31 -15.31 -24.91
C LEU A 195 -1.28 -16.69 -25.57
N GLY A 196 -0.25 -16.97 -26.37
CA GLY A 196 -0.04 -18.30 -26.96
C GLY A 196 0.25 -19.38 -25.91
N GLU A 197 1.04 -19.06 -24.88
CA GLU A 197 1.30 -19.95 -23.75
C GLU A 197 0.02 -20.23 -22.94
N LEU A 198 -0.77 -19.20 -22.66
CA LEU A 198 -2.02 -19.29 -21.91
C LEU A 198 -3.07 -20.14 -22.64
N LEU A 199 -3.16 -19.99 -23.96
CA LEU A 199 -4.10 -20.76 -24.80
C LEU A 199 -3.67 -22.22 -25.02
N ARG A 200 -2.48 -22.62 -24.55
CA ARG A 200 -1.94 -24.00 -24.61
C ARG A 200 -2.07 -24.64 -25.99
N ILE A 201 -1.68 -23.90 -27.02
CA ILE A 201 -1.82 -24.29 -28.44
C ILE A 201 -1.03 -25.59 -28.70
N HIS A 202 -1.69 -26.56 -29.35
CA HIS A 202 -1.07 -27.83 -29.73
C HIS A 202 -0.06 -27.61 -30.88
N PRO A 203 1.07 -28.34 -30.95
CA PRO A 203 2.08 -28.16 -32.00
C PRO A 203 1.60 -28.37 -33.44
N ASP A 204 0.39 -28.90 -33.63
CA ASP A 204 -0.21 -29.16 -34.95
C ASP A 204 -1.14 -28.02 -35.44
N GLU A 205 -1.37 -26.98 -34.62
CA GLU A 205 -2.21 -25.84 -34.97
C GLU A 205 -1.37 -24.64 -35.41
N GLU A 206 -1.75 -24.00 -36.52
CA GLU A 206 -1.10 -22.79 -36.98
C GLU A 206 -1.38 -21.64 -35.99
N ARG A 207 -0.31 -21.17 -35.34
CA ARG A 207 -0.34 -20.11 -34.30
C ARG A 207 -1.08 -18.85 -34.73
N ASP A 208 -1.03 -18.49 -36.01
CA ASP A 208 -1.67 -17.31 -36.58
C ASP A 208 -3.20 -17.47 -36.75
N GLN A 209 -3.72 -18.69 -36.71
CA GLN A 209 -5.16 -18.98 -36.76
C GLN A 209 -5.80 -19.02 -35.37
N VAL A 210 -5.02 -19.34 -34.33
CA VAL A 210 -5.51 -19.55 -32.96
C VAL A 210 -5.26 -18.36 -32.04
N VAL A 211 -4.16 -17.62 -32.22
CA VAL A 211 -3.88 -16.40 -31.44
C VAL A 211 -4.29 -15.17 -32.25
N PRO A 212 -5.35 -14.45 -31.85
CA PRO A 212 -5.71 -13.21 -32.53
C PRO A 212 -4.54 -12.20 -32.42
N PRO A 213 -4.18 -11.50 -33.51
CA PRO A 213 -3.13 -10.50 -33.48
C PRO A 213 -3.55 -9.29 -32.64
N VAL A 214 -2.68 -8.84 -31.74
CA VAL A 214 -2.90 -7.61 -30.97
C VAL A 214 -2.68 -6.39 -31.88
N ASN A 215 -3.76 -5.91 -32.51
CA ASN A 215 -3.75 -4.72 -33.36
C ASN A 215 -3.96 -3.45 -32.54
N LEU A 216 -2.88 -2.89 -31.99
CA LEU A 216 -2.93 -1.67 -31.16
C LEU A 216 -3.59 -0.48 -31.88
N PHE A 217 -3.50 -0.39 -33.21
CA PHE A 217 -4.10 0.71 -33.99
C PHE A 217 -5.63 0.62 -34.10
N GLN A 218 -6.20 -0.57 -33.91
CA GLN A 218 -7.65 -0.80 -33.92
C GLN A 218 -8.27 -0.69 -32.51
N LEU A 219 -7.43 -0.61 -31.48
CA LEU A 219 -7.85 -0.47 -30.10
C LEU A 219 -8.32 0.97 -29.85
N LYS A 220 -9.58 1.26 -30.19
CA LYS A 220 -10.23 2.53 -29.86
C LYS A 220 -10.95 2.37 -28.53
N ASP A 221 -10.38 2.96 -27.49
CA ASP A 221 -11.05 3.08 -26.20
C ASP A 221 -12.22 4.08 -26.35
N ASP A 222 -13.44 3.64 -26.05
CA ASP A 222 -14.61 4.51 -25.96
C ASP A 222 -14.85 4.82 -24.48
N PRO A 223 -14.38 5.98 -23.98
CA PRO A 223 -14.47 6.31 -22.57
C PRO A 223 -15.91 6.49 -22.06
N ALA A 224 -16.91 6.53 -22.95
CA ALA A 224 -18.32 6.55 -22.60
C ALA A 224 -18.94 5.14 -22.45
N ASN A 225 -18.24 4.09 -22.86
CA ASN A 225 -18.75 2.73 -22.86
C ASN A 225 -18.11 1.90 -21.74
N SER A 226 -18.84 1.66 -20.65
CA SER A 226 -18.36 0.94 -19.47
C SER A 226 -18.35 -0.60 -19.62
N LYS A 227 -18.41 -1.12 -20.85
CA LYS A 227 -18.35 -2.56 -21.14
C LYS A 227 -17.04 -2.87 -21.85
N PRO A 228 -16.32 -3.94 -21.47
CA PRO A 228 -15.12 -4.35 -22.19
C PRO A 228 -15.50 -4.73 -23.63
N SER A 229 -14.75 -4.18 -24.59
CA SER A 229 -14.80 -4.52 -26.02
C SER A 229 -14.25 -5.91 -26.29
#